data_AF-A0A838QHQ8-F1
#
_entry.id   AF-A0A838QHQ8-F1
#
_cell.length_a   1.000
_cell.length_b   1.000
_cell.length_c   1.000
_cell.angle_alpha   90.00
_cell.angle_beta   90.00
_cell.angle_gamma   90.00
#
_symmetry.space_group_name_H-M   'P 1'
#
loop_
_entity.id
_entity.type
_entity.pdbx_description
1 polymer ?
#
loop_
_entity_poly.entity_id
_entity_poly.type
_entity_poly.pdbx_seq_one_letter_code
_entity_poly.pdbx_strand_id
1 'polypeptide(L)'
;MDFWTLFQALPKPSSAAAFTIDTSTSSVRIARSFANHPALIIAMVDDDDSLTPRRLANLTFTPPTEMLVARTDGSVEQARFAVLECIAEDPELGRYFCRVLSAFFVDGDVAASGASMATELERVLDGIAALFRSLRRPGKTTVQGLWAELAIIRWASAPERAISAWHSEVTQLHDFGVGAFRIEIKSTEKKLREHFFRLDQLNSATAGATIIASLMLQRSSHGPSVFELVNDISAQVGHEAAMRLETIVADSLGEAWRDADTDDLRFDLDATKATLRCYRVDDIPQVPQPLPVGVKSVSFSADLSASPDHSLADVRVLAPFYADLLPPEPALRVPA
;
A
#
# COMPACT_ATOMS: atom_id res chain seq x y z
N MET A 1 -4.67 -1.99 -15.05
CA MET A 1 -5.59 -1.11 -15.81
C MET A 1 -5.89 0.10 -14.92
N ASP A 2 -5.81 1.34 -15.40
CA ASP A 2 -6.14 2.51 -14.57
C ASP A 2 -7.63 2.82 -14.64
N PHE A 3 -8.38 2.40 -13.63
CA PHE A 3 -9.82 2.63 -13.56
C PHE A 3 -10.19 4.11 -13.41
N TRP A 4 -9.29 4.98 -12.93
CA TRP A 4 -9.60 6.40 -12.83
C TRP A 4 -9.67 7.05 -14.21
N THR A 5 -8.66 6.82 -15.06
CA THR A 5 -8.67 7.30 -16.45
C THR A 5 -9.87 6.76 -17.22
N LEU A 6 -10.19 5.47 -17.07
CA LEU A 6 -11.36 4.87 -17.70
C LEU A 6 -12.65 5.55 -17.24
N PHE A 7 -12.84 5.70 -15.92
CA PHE A 7 -14.00 6.39 -15.36
C PHE A 7 -14.14 7.80 -15.94
N GLN A 8 -13.05 8.57 -16.04
CA GLN A 8 -13.04 9.93 -16.57
C GLN A 8 -13.49 10.00 -18.04
N ALA A 9 -13.21 8.97 -18.84
CA ALA A 9 -13.61 8.88 -20.24
C ALA A 9 -15.08 8.50 -20.45
N LEU A 10 -15.75 7.92 -19.44
CA LEU A 10 -17.16 7.52 -19.56
C LEU A 10 -18.08 8.76 -19.62
N PRO A 11 -19.02 8.84 -20.57
CA PRO A 11 -20.03 9.89 -20.56
C PRO A 11 -21.05 9.66 -19.44
N LYS A 12 -21.80 10.71 -19.11
CA LYS A 12 -22.93 10.59 -18.18
C LYS A 12 -24.04 9.71 -18.81
N PRO A 13 -24.66 8.79 -18.06
CA PRO A 13 -25.73 7.97 -18.60
C PRO A 13 -26.95 8.78 -19.04
N SER A 14 -27.68 8.25 -20.03
CA SER A 14 -29.01 8.73 -20.39
C SER A 14 -30.01 8.46 -19.26
N SER A 15 -31.17 9.13 -19.26
CA SER A 15 -32.19 8.92 -18.22
C SER A 15 -32.79 7.51 -18.17
N ALA A 16 -32.58 6.70 -19.21
CA ALA A 16 -33.08 5.32 -19.30
C ALA A 16 -32.10 4.28 -18.73
N ALA A 17 -30.82 4.64 -18.53
CA ALA A 17 -29.79 3.74 -18.03
C ALA A 17 -29.31 4.19 -16.65
N ALA A 18 -29.10 3.26 -15.73
CA ALA A 18 -28.62 3.57 -14.38
C ALA A 18 -27.15 4.02 -14.38
N PHE A 19 -26.35 3.41 -15.26
CA PHE A 19 -24.90 3.64 -15.36
C PHE A 19 -24.45 3.67 -16.83
N THR A 20 -23.30 4.28 -17.07
CA THR A 20 -22.53 4.10 -18.30
C THR A 20 -21.29 3.26 -18.02
N ILE A 21 -20.98 2.31 -18.90
CA ILE A 21 -19.80 1.44 -18.90
C ILE A 21 -19.06 1.54 -20.23
N ASP A 22 -17.85 1.00 -20.29
CA ASP A 22 -17.11 0.87 -21.54
C ASP A 22 -17.69 -0.24 -22.45
N THR A 23 -17.06 -0.43 -23.61
CA THR A 23 -17.41 -1.51 -24.55
C THR A 23 -16.75 -2.85 -24.20
N SER A 24 -16.08 -2.96 -23.04
CA SER A 24 -15.46 -4.22 -22.62
C SER A 24 -16.52 -5.31 -22.46
N THR A 25 -16.09 -6.54 -22.73
CA THR A 25 -16.87 -7.77 -22.49
C THR A 25 -16.48 -8.43 -21.17
N SER A 26 -15.59 -7.80 -20.37
CA SER A 26 -15.27 -8.29 -19.03
C SER A 26 -16.52 -8.33 -18.16
N SER A 27 -16.62 -9.33 -17.29
CA SER A 27 -17.69 -9.40 -16.29
C SER A 27 -17.58 -8.26 -15.29
N VAL A 28 -16.36 -7.80 -14.98
CA VAL A 28 -16.06 -6.72 -14.06
C VAL A 28 -15.69 -5.47 -14.84
N ARG A 29 -16.42 -4.38 -14.62
CA ARG A 29 -16.29 -3.13 -15.39
C ARG A 29 -16.38 -1.91 -14.49
N ILE A 30 -15.62 -0.88 -14.82
CA ILE A 30 -15.79 0.45 -14.23
C ILE A 30 -16.97 1.15 -14.90
N ALA A 31 -17.73 1.91 -14.11
CA ALA A 31 -18.95 2.56 -14.52
C ALA A 31 -19.07 3.97 -13.94
N ARG A 32 -19.90 4.79 -14.58
CA ARG A 32 -20.28 6.13 -14.13
C ARG A 32 -21.78 6.21 -13.89
N SER A 33 -22.16 6.65 -12.69
CA SER A 33 -23.57 6.89 -12.33
C SER A 33 -24.07 8.25 -12.84
N PHE A 34 -25.39 8.48 -12.78
CA PHE A 34 -25.97 9.78 -13.13
C PHE A 34 -25.51 10.91 -12.19
N ALA A 35 -25.17 10.57 -10.94
CA ALA A 35 -24.59 11.51 -9.97
C ALA A 35 -23.10 11.81 -10.24
N ASN A 36 -22.52 11.24 -11.31
CA ASN A 36 -21.11 11.35 -11.66
C ASN A 36 -20.18 10.68 -10.63
N HIS A 37 -20.65 9.61 -9.99
CA HIS A 37 -19.83 8.79 -9.10
C HIS A 37 -19.19 7.62 -9.86
N PRO A 38 -17.96 7.22 -9.49
CA PRO A 38 -17.39 5.97 -9.98
C PRO A 38 -18.04 4.77 -9.29
N ALA A 39 -18.32 3.74 -10.07
CA ALA A 39 -18.86 2.48 -9.59
C ALA A 39 -18.18 1.28 -10.26
N LEU A 40 -18.00 0.19 -9.53
CA LEU A 40 -17.69 -1.11 -10.11
C LEU A 40 -19.00 -1.85 -10.37
N ILE A 41 -19.17 -2.35 -11.60
CA ILE A 41 -20.31 -3.17 -12.00
C ILE A 41 -19.81 -4.57 -12.34
N ILE A 42 -20.51 -5.58 -11.82
CA ILE A 42 -20.19 -6.98 -12.02
C ILE A 42 -21.41 -7.67 -12.65
N ALA A 43 -21.25 -8.18 -13.87
CA ALA A 43 -22.26 -8.99 -14.52
C ALA A 43 -22.35 -10.36 -13.85
N MET A 44 -23.54 -10.72 -13.41
CA MET A 44 -23.80 -11.96 -12.69
C MET A 44 -24.56 -12.93 -13.59
N VAL A 45 -24.10 -14.17 -13.64
CA VAL A 45 -24.73 -15.24 -14.44
C VAL A 45 -25.67 -16.10 -13.57
N ASP A 46 -25.38 -16.20 -12.26
CA ASP A 46 -26.11 -17.05 -11.33
C ASP A 46 -27.16 -16.26 -10.50
N ASP A 47 -28.24 -16.94 -10.14
CA ASP A 47 -29.29 -16.45 -9.22
C ASP A 47 -28.87 -16.55 -7.74
N ASP A 48 -27.58 -16.36 -7.44
CA ASP A 48 -27.09 -16.33 -6.05
C ASP A 48 -27.54 -15.04 -5.35
N ASP A 49 -28.67 -15.15 -4.64
CA ASP A 49 -29.28 -14.06 -3.85
C ASP A 49 -28.76 -14.03 -2.39
N SER A 50 -27.63 -14.69 -2.09
CA SER A 50 -27.01 -14.65 -0.76
C SER A 50 -26.45 -13.26 -0.40
N LEU A 51 -26.13 -12.45 -1.42
CA LEU A 51 -25.59 -11.10 -1.29
C LEU A 51 -26.65 -10.11 -0.79
N THR A 52 -26.33 -9.37 0.27
CA THR A 52 -27.22 -8.37 0.85
C THR A 52 -26.76 -6.95 0.56
N PRO A 53 -27.68 -5.97 0.45
CA PRO A 53 -27.30 -4.57 0.31
C PRO A 53 -26.45 -4.08 1.48
N ARG A 54 -25.40 -3.30 1.20
CA ARG A 54 -24.51 -2.75 2.23
C ARG A 54 -24.33 -1.24 2.04
N ARG A 55 -24.25 -0.51 3.15
CA ARG A 55 -23.86 0.91 3.15
C ARG A 55 -22.70 1.12 4.11
N LEU A 56 -21.58 1.60 3.59
CA LEU A 56 -20.28 1.59 4.26
C LEU A 56 -19.61 2.94 4.08
N ALA A 57 -19.86 3.88 5.01
CA ALA A 57 -19.40 5.27 4.89
C ALA A 57 -19.82 5.89 3.54
N ASN A 58 -18.87 6.08 2.62
CA ASN A 58 -19.06 6.67 1.29
C ASN A 58 -19.22 5.61 0.18
N LEU A 59 -19.43 4.34 0.54
CA LEU A 59 -19.67 3.25 -0.39
C LEU A 59 -21.09 2.71 -0.23
N THR A 60 -21.71 2.34 -1.35
CA THR A 60 -22.95 1.56 -1.39
C THR A 60 -22.75 0.33 -2.23
N PHE A 61 -23.17 -0.81 -1.70
CA PHE A 61 -23.24 -2.05 -2.44
C PHE A 61 -24.71 -2.40 -2.69
N THR A 62 -25.04 -2.55 -3.97
CA THR A 62 -26.32 -3.06 -4.46
C THR A 62 -26.11 -4.50 -4.92
N PRO A 63 -26.84 -5.47 -4.35
CA PRO A 63 -26.75 -6.87 -4.75
C PRO A 63 -27.25 -7.05 -6.19
N PRO A 64 -27.00 -8.23 -6.81
CA PRO A 64 -27.39 -8.50 -8.18
C PRO A 64 -28.86 -8.15 -8.45
N THR A 65 -29.10 -7.20 -9.34
CA THR A 65 -30.46 -6.80 -9.76
C THR A 65 -30.49 -6.52 -11.25
N GLU A 66 -31.65 -6.73 -11.88
CA GLU A 66 -31.83 -6.40 -13.29
C GLU A 66 -31.76 -4.87 -13.48
N MET A 67 -30.89 -4.42 -14.37
CA MET A 67 -30.80 -3.01 -14.73
C MET A 67 -30.32 -2.81 -16.15
N LEU A 68 -30.62 -1.63 -16.69
CA LEU A 68 -30.11 -1.15 -17.97
C LEU A 68 -28.83 -0.34 -17.74
N VAL A 69 -27.77 -0.71 -18.43
CA VAL A 69 -26.52 0.06 -18.48
C VAL A 69 -26.24 0.51 -19.92
N ALA A 70 -25.82 1.76 -20.09
CA ALA A 70 -25.43 2.30 -21.39
C ALA A 70 -23.96 1.97 -21.67
N ARG A 71 -23.63 1.69 -22.93
CA ARG A 71 -22.25 1.55 -23.40
C ARG A 71 -21.80 2.82 -24.11
N THR A 72 -20.49 3.04 -24.15
CA THR A 72 -19.90 4.22 -24.82
C THR A 72 -20.16 4.28 -26.33
N ASP A 73 -20.50 3.16 -26.97
CA ASP A 73 -20.92 3.09 -28.38
C ASP A 73 -22.41 3.45 -28.61
N GLY A 74 -23.15 3.77 -27.54
CA GLY A 74 -24.56 4.12 -27.57
C GLY A 74 -25.53 2.94 -27.46
N SER A 75 -25.03 1.70 -27.45
CA SER A 75 -25.86 0.53 -27.16
C SER A 75 -26.24 0.44 -25.68
N VAL A 76 -27.26 -0.36 -25.38
CA VAL A 76 -27.73 -0.61 -24.01
C VAL A 76 -27.64 -2.11 -23.74
N GLU A 77 -27.16 -2.46 -22.55
CA GLU A 77 -27.12 -3.82 -22.04
C GLU A 77 -28.13 -3.95 -20.89
N GLN A 78 -29.01 -4.94 -21.00
CA GLN A 78 -29.90 -5.36 -19.94
C GLN A 78 -29.38 -6.68 -19.37
N ALA A 79 -28.96 -6.67 -18.11
CA ALA A 79 -28.50 -7.87 -17.43
C ALA A 79 -28.68 -7.71 -15.91
N ARG A 80 -28.33 -8.78 -15.17
CA ARG A 80 -28.29 -8.77 -13.71
C ARG A 80 -26.91 -8.33 -13.25
N PHE A 81 -26.87 -7.24 -12.48
CA PHE A 81 -25.63 -6.59 -12.08
C PHE A 81 -25.55 -6.39 -10.58
N ALA A 82 -24.41 -6.76 -9.99
CA ALA A 82 -24.02 -6.25 -8.68
C ALA A 82 -23.24 -4.94 -8.85
N VAL A 83 -23.44 -3.99 -7.95
CA VAL A 83 -22.84 -2.65 -8.07
C VAL A 83 -22.21 -2.22 -6.75
N LEU A 84 -20.94 -1.87 -6.79
CA LEU A 84 -20.25 -1.16 -5.71
C LEU A 84 -19.99 0.28 -6.17
N GLU A 85 -20.69 1.25 -5.59
CA GLU A 85 -20.59 2.68 -5.95
C GLU A 85 -19.91 3.47 -4.84
N CYS A 86 -18.99 4.37 -5.20
CA CYS A 86 -18.44 5.37 -4.30
C CYS A 86 -19.26 6.65 -4.36
N ILE A 87 -20.19 6.80 -3.43
CA ILE A 87 -21.11 7.94 -3.33
C ILE A 87 -20.50 9.16 -2.65
N ALA A 88 -19.17 9.30 -2.70
CA ALA A 88 -18.46 10.43 -2.12
C ALA A 88 -18.61 11.67 -2.98
N GLU A 89 -18.90 12.82 -2.37
CA GLU A 89 -18.83 14.12 -3.05
C GLU A 89 -17.38 14.59 -3.26
N ASP A 90 -16.44 14.06 -2.47
CA ASP A 90 -15.01 14.35 -2.56
C ASP A 90 -14.39 13.59 -3.76
N PRO A 91 -13.95 14.28 -4.82
CA PRO A 91 -13.37 13.64 -6.01
C PRO A 91 -12.11 12.83 -5.71
N GLU A 92 -11.31 13.23 -4.71
CA GLU A 92 -10.11 12.50 -4.32
C GLU A 92 -10.46 11.13 -3.76
N LEU A 93 -11.59 11.01 -3.07
CA LEU A 93 -12.06 9.72 -2.57
C LEU A 93 -12.60 8.84 -3.70
N GLY A 94 -13.18 9.45 -4.74
CA GLY A 94 -13.51 8.76 -5.99
C GLY A 94 -12.26 8.25 -6.74
N ARG A 95 -11.19 9.04 -6.78
CA ARG A 95 -9.90 8.62 -7.35
C ARG A 95 -9.26 7.50 -6.55
N TYR A 96 -9.26 7.61 -5.22
CA TYR A 96 -8.79 6.56 -4.32
C TYR A 96 -9.61 5.26 -4.48
N PHE A 97 -10.93 5.37 -4.63
CA PHE A 97 -11.79 4.23 -4.93
C PHE A 97 -11.34 3.48 -6.19
N CYS A 98 -11.16 4.20 -7.31
CA CYS A 98 -10.70 3.59 -8.55
C CYS A 98 -9.31 2.95 -8.43
N ARG A 99 -8.40 3.57 -7.67
CA ARG A 99 -7.09 3.01 -7.34
C ARG A 99 -7.22 1.64 -6.66
N VAL A 100 -7.95 1.59 -5.56
CA VAL A 100 -8.15 0.35 -4.79
C VAL A 100 -8.78 -0.72 -5.67
N LEU A 101 -9.83 -0.38 -6.41
CA LEU A 101 -10.46 -1.34 -7.33
C LEU A 101 -9.49 -1.95 -8.34
N SER A 102 -8.55 -1.15 -8.86
CA SER A 102 -7.56 -1.62 -9.84
C SER A 102 -6.62 -2.68 -9.25
N ALA A 103 -6.36 -2.63 -7.93
CA ALA A 103 -5.55 -3.64 -7.24
C ALA A 103 -6.34 -4.91 -6.90
N PHE A 104 -7.63 -4.77 -6.57
CA PHE A 104 -8.49 -5.89 -6.16
C PHE A 104 -9.12 -6.65 -7.33
N PHE A 105 -9.21 -6.06 -8.52
CA PHE A 105 -9.87 -6.66 -9.69
C PHE A 105 -8.98 -6.63 -10.94
N VAL A 106 -7.79 -7.23 -10.85
CA VAL A 106 -6.92 -7.45 -12.02
C VAL A 106 -7.52 -8.56 -12.89
N ASP A 107 -7.54 -8.34 -14.21
CA ASP A 107 -8.15 -9.22 -15.22
C ASP A 107 -7.87 -10.71 -14.96
N GLY A 108 -8.94 -11.52 -14.85
CA GLY A 108 -8.90 -12.97 -15.06
C GLY A 108 -9.10 -13.88 -13.84
N ASP A 109 -9.03 -13.39 -12.59
CA ASP A 109 -8.84 -14.29 -11.44
C ASP A 109 -10.06 -14.57 -10.56
N VAL A 110 -11.24 -14.01 -10.85
CA VAL A 110 -12.46 -14.31 -10.08
C VAL A 110 -12.90 -15.79 -10.24
N ALA A 111 -12.28 -16.53 -11.16
CA ALA A 111 -12.62 -17.92 -11.47
C ALA A 111 -11.60 -18.98 -10.96
N ALA A 112 -10.46 -18.59 -10.38
CA ALA A 112 -9.38 -19.54 -10.06
C ALA A 112 -9.50 -20.24 -8.69
N SER A 113 -10.34 -19.74 -7.77
CA SER A 113 -10.37 -20.22 -6.38
C SER A 113 -11.32 -21.40 -6.12
N GLY A 114 -12.13 -21.83 -7.10
CA GLY A 114 -13.17 -22.85 -6.90
C GLY A 114 -14.31 -22.43 -5.95
N ALA A 115 -14.24 -21.22 -5.38
CA ALA A 115 -15.31 -20.60 -4.62
C ALA A 115 -16.37 -20.01 -5.57
N SER A 116 -17.59 -19.79 -5.07
CA SER A 116 -18.61 -19.08 -5.85
C SER A 116 -18.19 -17.62 -6.06
N MET A 117 -18.57 -17.05 -7.20
CA MET A 117 -18.43 -15.62 -7.51
C MET A 117 -18.92 -14.72 -6.37
N ALA A 118 -20.02 -15.10 -5.71
CA ALA A 118 -20.56 -14.37 -4.58
C ALA A 118 -19.62 -14.35 -3.36
N THR A 119 -19.00 -15.49 -3.03
CA THR A 119 -18.05 -15.58 -1.90
C THR A 119 -16.83 -14.70 -2.14
N GLU A 120 -16.30 -14.73 -3.36
CA GLU A 120 -15.17 -13.90 -3.76
C GLU A 120 -15.54 -12.41 -3.70
N LEU A 121 -16.74 -12.06 -4.18
CA LEU A 121 -17.24 -10.70 -4.10
C LEU A 121 -17.41 -10.23 -2.65
N GLU A 122 -17.96 -11.04 -1.74
CA GLU A 122 -18.05 -10.68 -0.32
C GLU A 122 -16.68 -10.41 0.29
N ARG A 123 -15.68 -11.26 0.00
CA ARG A 123 -14.30 -11.08 0.46
C ARG A 123 -13.73 -9.74 0.00
N VAL A 124 -13.92 -9.41 -1.28
CA VAL A 124 -13.43 -8.15 -1.85
C VAL A 124 -14.19 -6.95 -1.28
N LEU A 125 -15.51 -7.04 -1.13
CA LEU A 125 -16.33 -6.00 -0.50
C LEU A 125 -15.87 -5.72 0.93
N ASP A 126 -15.61 -6.75 1.73
CA ASP A 126 -15.11 -6.61 3.09
C ASP A 126 -13.72 -5.98 3.13
N GLY A 127 -12.85 -6.36 2.19
CA GLY A 127 -11.53 -5.75 2.00
C GLY A 127 -11.63 -4.26 1.72
N ILE A 128 -12.36 -3.86 0.67
CA ILE A 128 -12.55 -2.45 0.29
C ILE A 128 -13.21 -1.67 1.43
N ALA A 129 -14.21 -2.25 2.09
CA ALA A 129 -14.86 -1.64 3.24
C ALA A 129 -13.88 -1.39 4.40
N ALA A 130 -12.97 -2.33 4.65
CA ALA A 130 -11.92 -2.18 5.65
C ALA A 130 -10.97 -1.03 5.31
N LEU A 131 -10.53 -0.90 4.05
CA LEU A 131 -9.67 0.19 3.61
C LEU A 131 -10.34 1.55 3.78
N PHE A 132 -11.59 1.70 3.36
CA PHE A 132 -12.32 2.97 3.52
C PHE A 132 -12.56 3.33 5.00
N ARG A 133 -12.63 2.33 5.88
CA ARG A 133 -12.67 2.57 7.34
C ARG A 133 -11.30 2.98 7.88
N SER A 134 -10.19 2.47 7.34
CA SER A 134 -8.84 2.85 7.79
C SER A 134 -8.56 4.32 7.51
N LEU A 135 -9.02 4.85 6.37
CA LEU A 135 -8.87 6.25 5.98
C LEU A 135 -9.50 7.27 6.94
N ARG A 136 -10.31 6.81 7.89
CA ARG A 136 -10.98 7.66 8.91
C ARG A 136 -10.34 7.55 10.29
N ARG A 137 -9.28 6.76 10.41
CA ARG A 137 -8.54 6.55 11.66
C ARG A 137 -7.20 7.30 11.57
N PRO A 138 -6.58 7.65 12.70
CA PRO A 138 -5.22 8.16 12.70
C PRO A 138 -4.30 7.17 11.97
N GLY A 139 -3.41 7.70 11.13
CA GLY A 139 -2.35 6.91 10.50
C GLY A 139 -1.42 6.31 11.55
N LYS A 140 -0.80 5.19 11.19
CA LYS A 140 0.14 4.47 12.06
C LYS A 140 1.59 4.94 11.88
N THR A 141 1.89 5.56 10.75
CA THR A 141 3.19 6.15 10.42
C THR A 141 2.98 7.46 9.66
N THR A 142 4.06 8.22 9.45
CA THR A 142 4.02 9.44 8.62
C THR A 142 4.11 9.08 7.14
N VAL A 143 3.68 9.97 6.24
CA VAL A 143 3.86 9.79 4.79
C VAL A 143 5.34 9.60 4.44
N GLN A 144 6.23 10.35 5.10
CA GLN A 144 7.68 10.21 4.94
C GLN A 144 8.21 8.83 5.39
N GLY A 145 7.71 8.31 6.52
CA GLY A 145 8.06 6.98 7.02
C GLY A 145 7.62 5.90 6.04
N LEU A 146 6.34 5.93 5.65
CA LEU A 146 5.77 5.00 4.69
C LEU A 146 6.47 5.03 3.33
N TRP A 147 6.79 6.22 2.81
CA TRP A 147 7.54 6.36 1.57
C TRP A 147 8.89 5.63 1.65
N ALA A 148 9.60 5.77 2.78
CA ALA A 148 10.90 5.12 2.99
C ALA A 148 10.78 3.59 3.09
N GLU A 149 9.75 3.07 3.75
CA GLU A 149 9.45 1.64 3.80
C GLU A 149 9.15 1.08 2.40
N LEU A 150 8.32 1.78 1.62
CA LEU A 150 8.00 1.41 0.24
C LEU A 150 9.22 1.49 -0.68
N ALA A 151 10.09 2.49 -0.49
CA ALA A 151 11.33 2.59 -1.26
C ALA A 151 12.23 1.35 -1.05
N ILE A 152 12.32 0.84 0.18
CA ILE A 152 13.04 -0.41 0.48
C ILE A 152 12.39 -1.59 -0.25
N ILE A 153 11.06 -1.75 -0.21
CA ILE A 153 10.35 -2.80 -0.95
C ILE A 153 10.61 -2.68 -2.46
N ARG A 154 10.58 -1.46 -2.99
CA ARG A 154 10.83 -1.17 -4.41
C ARG A 154 12.24 -1.55 -4.86
N TRP A 155 13.22 -1.48 -3.97
CA TRP A 155 14.60 -1.87 -4.24
C TRP A 155 14.92 -3.32 -3.84
N ALA A 156 14.00 -4.00 -3.20
CA ALA A 156 14.17 -5.37 -2.73
C ALA A 156 14.48 -6.31 -3.89
N SER A 157 15.29 -7.34 -3.60
CA SER A 157 15.59 -8.39 -4.58
C SER A 157 14.38 -9.32 -4.78
N ALA A 158 13.48 -9.37 -3.78
CA ALA A 158 12.26 -10.15 -3.80
C ALA A 158 11.08 -9.37 -3.18
N PRO A 159 10.42 -8.47 -3.95
CA PRO A 159 9.37 -7.59 -3.42
C PRO A 159 8.19 -8.34 -2.80
N GLU A 160 7.80 -9.51 -3.32
CA GLU A 160 6.75 -10.34 -2.71
C GLU A 160 7.10 -10.81 -1.30
N ARG A 161 8.35 -11.26 -1.10
CA ARG A 161 8.84 -11.69 0.21
C ARG A 161 8.98 -10.50 1.16
N ALA A 162 9.38 -9.33 0.63
CA ALA A 162 9.41 -8.09 1.39
C ALA A 162 8.02 -7.69 1.90
N ILE A 163 6.99 -7.71 1.04
CA ILE A 163 5.60 -7.39 1.42
C ILE A 163 5.05 -8.42 2.43
N SER A 164 5.38 -9.70 2.26
CA SER A 164 5.00 -10.76 3.21
C SER A 164 5.58 -10.50 4.61
N ALA A 165 6.83 -10.01 4.68
CA ALA A 165 7.53 -9.71 5.92
C ALA A 165 7.23 -8.30 6.48
N TRP A 166 6.47 -7.47 5.78
CA TRP A 166 6.15 -6.09 6.16
C TRP A 166 4.91 -6.03 7.06
N HIS A 167 4.97 -5.22 8.11
CA HIS A 167 3.92 -5.10 9.11
C HIS A 167 3.46 -3.65 9.26
N SER A 168 2.13 -3.44 9.35
CA SER A 168 1.55 -2.17 9.81
C SER A 168 0.91 -2.29 11.20
N GLU A 169 1.18 -3.33 11.98
CA GLU A 169 0.59 -3.45 13.30
C GLU A 169 1.30 -2.56 14.32
N VAL A 170 0.56 -1.73 15.07
CA VAL A 170 1.12 -0.84 16.11
C VAL A 170 1.83 -1.62 17.23
N THR A 171 1.50 -2.90 17.39
CA THR A 171 2.12 -3.82 18.35
C THR A 171 3.45 -4.39 17.89
N GLN A 172 3.74 -4.33 16.58
CA GLN A 172 5.06 -4.70 16.05
C GLN A 172 6.01 -3.53 16.27
N LEU A 173 7.19 -3.84 16.80
CA LEU A 173 8.21 -2.83 17.11
C LEU A 173 9.02 -2.41 15.88
N HIS A 174 9.01 -3.26 14.84
CA HIS A 174 9.85 -3.15 13.66
C HIS A 174 9.01 -3.26 12.39
N ASP A 175 9.37 -2.52 11.35
CA ASP A 175 8.63 -2.49 10.08
C ASP A 175 8.64 -3.85 9.37
N PHE A 176 9.78 -4.54 9.36
CA PHE A 176 9.93 -5.85 8.73
C PHE A 176 10.43 -6.93 9.68
N GLY A 177 9.92 -8.16 9.51
CA GLY A 177 10.38 -9.29 10.32
C GLY A 177 10.07 -10.67 9.75
N VAL A 178 11.04 -11.58 9.89
CA VAL A 178 10.88 -13.02 9.63
C VAL A 178 11.58 -13.80 10.74
N GLY A 179 10.85 -14.67 11.44
CA GLY A 179 11.42 -15.47 12.53
C GLY A 179 12.01 -14.58 13.63
N ALA A 180 13.33 -14.63 13.84
CA ALA A 180 14.05 -13.79 14.79
C ALA A 180 14.76 -12.57 14.16
N PHE A 181 14.72 -12.42 12.83
CA PHE A 181 15.39 -11.33 12.12
C PHE A 181 14.44 -10.15 11.91
N ARG A 182 14.92 -8.93 12.17
CA ARG A 182 14.13 -7.70 12.08
C ARG A 182 14.86 -6.62 11.30
N ILE A 183 14.11 -5.77 10.61
CA ILE A 183 14.57 -4.48 10.09
C ILE A 183 13.63 -3.38 10.55
N GLU A 184 14.19 -2.31 11.10
CA GLU A 184 13.53 -1.01 11.30
C GLU A 184 14.01 -0.02 10.25
N ILE A 185 13.09 0.64 9.57
CA ILE A 185 13.36 1.72 8.63
C ILE A 185 13.31 3.05 9.38
N LYS A 186 14.35 3.85 9.21
CA LYS A 186 14.41 5.20 9.74
C LYS A 186 14.69 6.18 8.61
N SER A 187 13.83 7.18 8.46
CA SER A 187 13.98 8.24 7.46
C SER A 187 14.12 9.61 8.11
N THR A 188 14.93 10.48 7.50
CA THR A 188 15.11 11.86 7.94
C THR A 188 15.35 12.79 6.76
N GLU A 189 14.75 13.97 6.78
CA GLU A 189 15.05 15.07 5.85
C GLU A 189 16.10 16.05 6.41
N LYS A 190 16.62 15.78 7.62
CA LYS A 190 17.61 16.62 8.28
C LYS A 190 18.97 16.51 7.59
N LYS A 191 19.84 17.51 7.85
CA LYS A 191 21.24 17.48 7.39
C LYS A 191 22.09 16.43 8.09
N LEU A 192 21.77 16.11 9.34
CA LEU A 192 22.42 15.07 10.13
C LEU A 192 21.58 13.79 10.10
N ARG A 193 22.22 12.63 10.21
CA ARG A 193 21.56 11.33 10.27
C ARG A 193 21.01 11.07 11.67
N GLU A 194 20.08 11.92 12.07
CA GLU A 194 19.40 11.85 13.35
C GLU A 194 18.05 11.17 13.22
N HIS A 195 17.81 10.20 14.10
CA HIS A 195 16.58 9.42 14.11
C HIS A 195 16.00 9.29 15.51
N PHE A 196 14.67 9.24 15.58
CA PHE A 196 13.95 8.97 16.80
C PHE A 196 13.81 7.45 17.00
N PHE A 197 14.18 6.98 18.19
CA PHE A 197 14.11 5.58 18.60
C PHE A 197 13.22 5.43 19.82
N ARG A 198 12.44 4.36 19.84
CA ARG A 198 11.92 3.79 21.09
C ARG A 198 12.93 2.73 21.56
N LEU A 199 13.31 2.75 22.82
CA LEU A 199 14.34 1.84 23.34
C LEU A 199 13.97 0.36 23.11
N ASP A 200 12.68 0.03 23.15
CA ASP A 200 12.18 -1.33 22.88
C ASP A 200 12.55 -1.85 21.48
N GLN A 201 12.69 -0.96 20.49
CA GLN A 201 13.12 -1.32 19.13
C GLN A 201 14.59 -1.77 19.09
N LEU A 202 15.37 -1.37 20.09
CA LEU A 202 16.79 -1.64 20.23
C LEU A 202 17.07 -2.80 21.20
N ASN A 203 16.06 -3.61 21.50
CA ASN A 203 16.24 -4.75 22.37
C ASN A 203 16.92 -5.92 21.63
N SER A 204 18.19 -6.18 21.96
CA SER A 204 18.98 -7.30 21.43
C SER A 204 18.60 -8.68 22.01
N ALA A 205 17.52 -8.80 22.81
CA ALA A 205 17.10 -10.06 23.43
C ALA A 205 16.52 -11.10 22.45
N THR A 206 16.31 -10.73 21.18
CA THR A 206 15.94 -11.70 20.15
C THR A 206 17.18 -12.44 19.65
N ALA A 207 17.07 -13.74 19.40
CA ALA A 207 18.20 -14.57 18.97
C ALA A 207 18.72 -14.24 17.54
N GLY A 208 17.99 -13.41 16.79
CA GLY A 208 18.37 -12.94 15.46
C GLY A 208 18.92 -11.52 15.49
N ALA A 209 19.42 -11.05 14.35
CA ALA A 209 19.88 -9.67 14.24
C ALA A 209 18.67 -8.70 14.07
N THR A 210 18.80 -7.52 14.63
CA THR A 210 17.96 -6.37 14.29
C THR A 210 18.85 -5.35 13.58
N ILE A 211 18.43 -4.94 12.39
CA ILE A 211 19.12 -3.96 11.58
C ILE A 211 18.29 -2.68 11.52
N ILE A 212 18.93 -1.54 11.72
CA ILE A 212 18.36 -0.23 11.44
C ILE A 212 18.79 0.17 10.03
N ALA A 213 17.85 0.22 9.09
CA ALA A 213 18.06 0.75 7.75
C ALA A 213 17.72 2.24 7.74
N SER A 214 18.74 3.06 7.56
CA SER A 214 18.64 4.52 7.67
C SER A 214 18.71 5.17 6.30
N LEU A 215 17.74 6.02 5.99
CA LEU A 215 17.63 6.78 4.75
C LEU A 215 17.63 8.29 5.02
N MET A 216 18.36 9.03 4.20
CA MET A 216 18.30 10.49 4.16
C MET A 216 17.51 10.90 2.93
N LEU A 217 16.33 11.45 3.16
CA LEU A 217 15.37 11.76 2.12
C LEU A 217 15.64 13.15 1.58
N GLN A 218 15.57 13.27 0.26
CA GLN A 218 15.66 14.55 -0.44
C GLN A 218 14.38 14.76 -1.22
N ARG A 219 13.67 15.86 -0.93
CA ARG A 219 12.47 16.24 -1.68
C ARG A 219 12.80 16.46 -3.15
N SER A 220 11.90 16.01 -4.02
CA SER A 220 11.99 16.22 -5.45
C SER A 220 10.60 16.23 -6.05
N SER A 221 10.24 17.30 -6.76
CA SER A 221 8.98 17.38 -7.50
C SER A 221 8.86 16.34 -8.62
N HIS A 222 9.98 15.72 -9.01
CA HIS A 222 10.05 14.65 -10.01
C HIS A 222 10.22 13.26 -9.38
N GLY A 223 10.35 13.20 -8.06
CA GLY A 223 10.42 11.94 -7.32
C GLY A 223 9.05 11.26 -7.23
N PRO A 224 8.99 9.94 -7.03
CA PRO A 224 7.73 9.25 -6.88
C PRO A 224 7.01 9.65 -5.59
N SER A 225 5.67 9.69 -5.65
CA SER A 225 4.81 9.74 -4.47
C SER A 225 4.66 8.36 -3.82
N VAL A 226 4.01 8.28 -2.66
CA VAL A 226 3.68 6.98 -2.02
C VAL A 226 2.84 6.13 -2.97
N PHE A 227 1.82 6.73 -3.59
CA PHE A 227 0.90 6.03 -4.48
C PHE A 227 1.54 5.58 -5.79
N GLU A 228 2.52 6.33 -6.30
CA GLU A 228 3.31 5.90 -7.46
C GLU A 228 4.23 4.74 -7.10
N LEU A 229 4.89 4.76 -5.93
CA LEU A 229 5.67 3.61 -5.46
C LEU A 229 4.82 2.36 -5.32
N VAL A 230 3.62 2.48 -4.76
CA VAL A 230 2.71 1.34 -4.63
C VAL A 230 2.30 0.80 -6.00
N ASN A 231 2.04 1.66 -6.99
CA ASN A 231 1.73 1.21 -8.36
C ASN A 231 2.91 0.48 -8.99
N ASP A 232 4.12 1.03 -8.86
CA ASP A 232 5.36 0.43 -9.37
C ASP A 232 5.64 -0.94 -8.76
N ILE A 233 5.43 -1.09 -7.45
CA ILE A 233 5.63 -2.35 -6.73
C ILE A 233 4.53 -3.34 -7.13
N SER A 234 3.27 -2.91 -7.19
CA SER A 234 2.12 -3.76 -7.55
C SER A 234 2.28 -4.36 -8.94
N ALA A 235 2.90 -3.64 -9.88
CA ALA A 235 3.20 -4.13 -11.23
C ALA A 235 4.26 -5.24 -11.27
N GLN A 236 4.99 -5.48 -10.18
CA GLN A 236 6.09 -6.44 -10.08
C GLN A 236 5.75 -7.67 -9.22
N VAL A 237 4.53 -7.75 -8.68
CA VAL A 237 4.13 -8.78 -7.73
C VAL A 237 2.79 -9.41 -8.11
N GLY A 238 2.52 -10.61 -7.59
CA GLY A 238 1.23 -11.27 -7.74
C GLY A 238 0.07 -10.55 -7.04
N HIS A 239 -1.15 -10.90 -7.44
CA HIS A 239 -2.39 -10.26 -6.99
C HIS A 239 -2.55 -10.24 -5.46
N GLU A 240 -2.24 -11.34 -4.78
CA GLU A 240 -2.34 -11.44 -3.31
C GLU A 240 -1.39 -10.45 -2.60
N ALA A 241 -0.15 -10.34 -3.09
CA ALA A 241 0.83 -9.40 -2.55
C ALA A 241 0.42 -7.94 -2.82
N ALA A 242 -0.15 -7.64 -3.98
CA ALA A 242 -0.67 -6.31 -4.30
C ALA A 242 -1.85 -5.91 -3.38
N MET A 243 -2.79 -6.83 -3.13
CA MET A 243 -3.89 -6.59 -2.17
C MET A 243 -3.36 -6.35 -0.75
N ARG A 244 -2.37 -7.13 -0.31
CA ARG A 244 -1.72 -6.94 0.99
C ARG A 244 -1.04 -5.58 1.08
N LEU A 245 -0.29 -5.18 0.04
CA LEU A 245 0.39 -3.90 -0.06
C LEU A 245 -0.59 -2.73 0.11
N GLU A 246 -1.68 -2.70 -0.66
CA GLU A 246 -2.72 -1.66 -0.54
C GLU A 246 -3.35 -1.65 0.86
N THR A 247 -3.54 -2.82 1.47
CA THR A 247 -4.08 -2.93 2.83
C THR A 247 -3.16 -2.30 3.87
N ILE A 248 -1.87 -2.60 3.81
CA ILE A 248 -0.89 -2.03 4.73
C ILE A 248 -0.79 -0.52 4.52
N VAL A 249 -0.75 -0.05 3.26
CA VAL A 249 -0.67 1.38 2.91
C VAL A 249 -1.87 2.16 3.45
N ALA A 250 -3.09 1.67 3.24
CA ALA A 250 -4.30 2.32 3.73
C ALA A 250 -4.33 2.40 5.27
N ASP A 251 -3.84 1.38 5.95
CA ASP A 251 -3.73 1.34 7.42
C ASP A 251 -2.63 2.29 7.92
N SER A 252 -1.51 2.35 7.22
CA SER A 252 -0.36 3.19 7.56
C SER A 252 -0.67 4.67 7.41
N LEU A 253 -1.34 5.07 6.31
CA LEU A 253 -1.74 6.45 6.04
C LEU A 253 -2.89 6.92 6.94
N GLY A 254 -3.92 6.09 7.11
CA GLY A 254 -5.15 6.49 7.79
C GLY A 254 -5.71 7.79 7.21
N GLU A 255 -6.05 8.76 8.07
CA GLU A 255 -6.60 10.05 7.67
C GLU A 255 -5.63 10.96 6.87
N ALA A 256 -4.33 10.68 6.90
CA ALA A 256 -3.30 11.39 6.14
C ALA A 256 -3.16 10.90 4.68
N TRP A 257 -4.06 10.05 4.20
CA TRP A 257 -3.99 9.51 2.83
C TRP A 257 -3.99 10.57 1.72
N ARG A 258 -4.57 11.74 1.97
CA ARG A 258 -4.58 12.85 0.99
C ARG A 258 -3.18 13.38 0.72
N ASP A 259 -2.31 13.31 1.73
CA ASP A 259 -0.95 13.82 1.65
C ASP A 259 -0.04 12.88 0.83
N ALA A 260 -0.46 11.63 0.62
CA ALA A 260 0.31 10.56 -0.02
C ALA A 260 0.63 10.78 -1.51
N ASP A 261 -0.11 11.67 -2.19
CA ASP A 261 0.13 12.04 -3.60
C ASP A 261 0.47 13.52 -3.79
N THR A 262 0.73 14.25 -2.70
CA THR A 262 1.04 15.69 -2.78
C THR A 262 2.46 15.93 -3.29
N ASP A 263 2.65 17.00 -4.06
CA ASP A 263 3.95 17.35 -4.63
C ASP A 263 5.02 17.67 -3.55
N ASP A 264 4.58 18.11 -2.37
CA ASP A 264 5.45 18.44 -1.23
C ASP A 264 6.03 17.21 -0.52
N LEU A 265 5.47 16.01 -0.78
CA LEU A 265 5.85 14.74 -0.15
C LEU A 265 6.32 13.71 -1.16
N ARG A 266 7.00 14.20 -2.20
CA ARG A 266 7.74 13.42 -3.20
C ARG A 266 9.23 13.47 -2.91
N PHE A 267 9.91 12.32 -3.05
CA PHE A 267 11.34 12.21 -2.76
C PHE A 267 12.10 11.57 -3.90
N ASP A 268 13.35 12.00 -4.10
CA ASP A 268 14.21 11.46 -5.15
C ASP A 268 14.61 10.00 -4.82
N LEU A 269 14.12 9.06 -5.62
CA LEU A 269 14.29 7.64 -5.35
C LEU A 269 15.77 7.20 -5.44
N ASP A 270 16.47 7.62 -6.49
CA ASP A 270 17.86 7.18 -6.74
C ASP A 270 18.84 7.86 -5.79
N ALA A 271 18.66 9.17 -5.54
CA ALA A 271 19.46 9.89 -4.56
C ALA A 271 19.24 9.31 -3.16
N THR A 272 18.00 9.02 -2.78
CA THR A 272 17.70 8.43 -1.47
C THR A 272 18.30 7.04 -1.34
N LYS A 273 18.26 6.20 -2.39
CA LYS A 273 18.90 4.87 -2.39
C LYS A 273 20.40 4.95 -2.08
N ALA A 274 21.09 5.95 -2.63
CA ALA A 274 22.52 6.15 -2.38
C ALA A 274 22.84 6.57 -0.93
N THR A 275 21.83 6.97 -0.15
CA THR A 275 21.99 7.31 1.28
C THR A 275 21.68 6.17 2.23
N LEU A 276 21.25 5.01 1.73
CA LEU A 276 20.95 3.84 2.55
C LEU A 276 22.20 3.42 3.34
N ARG A 277 22.06 3.40 4.66
CA ARG A 277 23.06 2.88 5.60
C ARG A 277 22.43 1.88 6.53
N CYS A 278 23.18 0.86 6.93
CA CYS A 278 22.68 -0.20 7.79
C CYS A 278 23.47 -0.23 9.09
N TYR A 279 22.76 -0.24 10.21
CA TYR A 279 23.35 -0.26 11.54
C TYR A 279 22.87 -1.46 12.31
N ARG A 280 23.77 -2.13 13.04
CA ARG A 280 23.35 -3.08 14.07
C ARG A 280 22.85 -2.30 15.26
N VAL A 281 21.87 -2.86 15.97
CA VAL A 281 21.33 -2.26 17.19
C VAL A 281 22.42 -1.92 18.21
N ASP A 282 23.40 -2.80 18.40
CA ASP A 282 24.48 -2.62 19.38
C ASP A 282 25.42 -1.43 19.06
N ASP A 283 25.39 -0.94 17.81
CA ASP A 283 26.21 0.19 17.34
C ASP A 283 25.47 1.54 17.41
N ILE A 284 24.19 1.51 17.80
CA ILE A 284 23.38 2.72 17.99
C ILE A 284 23.74 3.36 19.34
N PRO A 285 23.89 4.69 19.44
CA PRO A 285 24.00 5.37 20.72
C PRO A 285 22.73 5.14 21.53
N GLN A 286 22.85 4.50 22.70
CA GLN A 286 21.70 4.04 23.47
C GLN A 286 21.64 4.63 24.87
N VAL A 287 20.42 4.66 25.42
CA VAL A 287 20.18 4.92 26.84
C VAL A 287 20.69 3.72 27.64
N PRO A 288 21.57 3.91 28.65
CA PRO A 288 22.11 2.81 29.46
C PRO A 288 21.03 1.98 30.14
N GLN A 289 21.24 0.66 30.18
CA GLN A 289 20.35 -0.30 30.86
C GLN A 289 21.03 -0.91 32.11
N PRO A 290 20.27 -1.37 33.13
CA PRO A 290 18.81 -1.43 33.19
C PRO A 290 18.17 -0.06 33.48
N LEU A 291 16.93 0.12 33.03
CA LEU A 291 16.16 1.34 33.31
C LEU A 291 15.82 1.46 34.81
N PRO A 292 15.70 2.70 35.35
CA PRO A 292 15.24 2.91 36.72
C PRO A 292 13.85 2.30 36.98
N VAL A 293 13.65 1.79 38.20
CA VAL A 293 12.35 1.25 38.63
C VAL A 293 11.26 2.30 38.46
N GLY A 294 10.18 1.93 37.78
CA GLY A 294 9.05 2.82 37.48
C GLY A 294 9.06 3.42 36.07
N VAL A 295 10.20 3.40 35.37
CA VAL A 295 10.25 3.78 33.95
C VAL A 295 9.65 2.66 33.11
N LYS A 296 8.66 2.99 32.26
CA LYS A 296 7.91 2.01 31.46
C LYS A 296 8.15 2.10 29.96
N SER A 297 8.55 3.27 29.47
CA SER A 297 8.91 3.48 28.07
C SER A 297 9.94 4.60 27.98
N VAL A 298 10.86 4.47 27.04
CA VAL A 298 11.90 5.46 26.77
C VAL A 298 11.96 5.69 25.28
N SER A 299 11.96 6.96 24.89
CA SER A 299 12.20 7.37 23.52
C SER A 299 13.21 8.49 23.47
N PHE A 300 14.07 8.48 22.46
CA PHE A 300 15.19 9.42 22.34
C PHE A 300 15.55 9.64 20.88
N SER A 301 16.28 10.73 20.60
CA SER A 301 16.89 10.97 19.30
C SER A 301 18.37 10.61 19.37
N ALA A 302 18.88 9.88 18.39
CA ALA A 302 20.30 9.57 18.26
C ALA A 302 20.83 10.03 16.90
N ASP A 303 22.01 10.66 16.93
CA ASP A 303 22.80 10.96 15.73
C ASP A 303 23.66 9.74 15.39
N LEU A 304 23.44 9.16 14.21
CA LEU A 304 24.17 7.98 13.72
C LEU A 304 25.38 8.36 12.86
N SER A 305 25.73 9.64 12.76
CA SER A 305 26.82 10.12 11.90
C SER A 305 28.19 9.51 12.25
N ALA A 306 28.39 9.14 13.53
CA ALA A 306 29.61 8.47 14.00
C ALA A 306 29.44 6.97 14.26
N SER A 307 28.24 6.41 14.08
CA SER A 307 28.02 4.97 14.24
C SER A 307 28.63 4.19 13.08
N PRO A 308 29.18 2.98 13.33
CA PRO A 308 29.62 2.07 12.28
C PRO A 308 28.49 1.72 11.30
N ASP A 309 28.68 2.09 10.03
CA ASP A 309 27.83 1.64 8.92
C ASP A 309 28.31 0.27 8.43
N HIS A 310 27.38 -0.67 8.29
CA HIS A 310 27.65 -2.02 7.79
C HIS A 310 27.30 -2.08 6.32
N SER A 311 28.21 -2.65 5.53
CA SER A 311 28.01 -2.79 4.08
C SER A 311 26.74 -3.61 3.80
N LEU A 312 26.06 -3.31 2.69
CA LEU A 312 24.87 -4.07 2.31
C LEU A 312 25.25 -5.52 2.05
N ALA A 313 26.45 -5.78 1.50
CA ALA A 313 26.96 -7.14 1.32
C ALA A 313 27.04 -7.91 2.64
N ASP A 314 27.61 -7.30 3.69
CA ASP A 314 27.75 -7.93 5.00
C ASP A 314 26.39 -8.19 5.67
N VAL A 315 25.46 -7.24 5.57
CA VAL A 315 24.13 -7.40 6.17
C VAL A 315 23.32 -8.49 5.44
N ARG A 316 23.37 -8.52 4.11
CA ARG A 316 22.64 -9.50 3.30
C ARG A 316 23.04 -10.94 3.60
N VAL A 317 24.30 -11.19 3.96
CA VAL A 317 24.76 -12.57 4.27
C VAL A 317 24.36 -13.04 5.66
N LEU A 318 23.87 -12.16 6.55
CA LEU A 318 23.44 -12.56 7.90
C LEU A 318 22.19 -13.44 7.89
N ALA A 319 21.30 -13.28 6.91
CA ALA A 319 20.09 -14.09 6.75
C ALA A 319 19.51 -13.97 5.33
N PRO A 320 18.85 -15.03 4.81
CA PRO A 320 18.13 -14.96 3.53
C PRO A 320 17.11 -13.81 3.47
N PHE A 321 16.45 -13.53 4.60
CA PHE A 321 15.53 -12.41 4.74
C PHE A 321 16.16 -11.05 4.38
N TYR A 322 17.40 -10.79 4.80
CA TYR A 322 18.08 -9.54 4.46
C TYR A 322 18.50 -9.48 3.00
N ALA A 323 18.94 -10.60 2.44
CA ALA A 323 19.26 -10.71 1.01
C ALA A 323 18.02 -10.44 0.13
N ASP A 324 16.84 -10.88 0.57
CA ASP A 324 15.58 -10.67 -0.12
C ASP A 324 15.10 -9.22 -0.04
N LEU A 325 15.16 -8.61 1.15
CA LEU A 325 14.60 -7.29 1.42
C LEU A 325 15.50 -6.14 0.99
N LEU A 326 16.81 -6.22 1.23
CA LEU A 326 17.72 -5.12 0.90
C LEU A 326 18.08 -5.15 -0.59
N PRO A 327 18.52 -4.02 -1.18
CA PRO A 327 19.10 -4.02 -2.51
C PRO A 327 20.48 -4.70 -2.52
N PRO A 328 20.92 -5.28 -3.65
CA PRO A 328 22.31 -5.63 -3.84
C PRO A 328 23.17 -4.37 -3.89
N GLU A 329 24.45 -4.47 -3.53
CA GLU A 329 25.38 -3.36 -3.74
C GLU A 329 25.50 -3.05 -5.24
N PRO A 330 25.58 -1.76 -5.61
CA PRO A 330 25.89 -1.41 -6.99
C PRO A 330 27.25 -2.02 -7.34
N ALA A 331 27.30 -2.82 -8.41
CA ALA A 331 28.56 -3.30 -8.94
C ALA A 331 29.49 -2.11 -9.15
N LEU A 332 30.67 -2.13 -8.53
CA LEU A 332 31.72 -1.14 -8.77
C LEU A 332 31.89 -1.02 -10.28
N ARG A 333 31.46 0.12 -10.86
CA ARG A 333 31.80 0.45 -12.23
C ARG A 333 33.30 0.63 -12.24
N VAL A 334 34.03 -0.37 -12.73
CA VAL A 334 35.46 -0.21 -13.04
C VAL A 334 35.52 0.88 -14.11
N PRO A 335 36.15 2.03 -13.84
CA PRO A 335 36.31 3.05 -14.87
C PRO A 335 37.11 2.44 -16.04
N ALA A 336 36.56 2.59 -17.24
CA ALA A 336 37.22 2.21 -18.49
C ALA A 336 38.43 3.10 -18.77
#